data_AF-A0A2J4RCB4-F1
#
_entry.id   AF-A0A2J4RCB4-F1
#
_cell.length_a   1.000
_cell.length_b   1.000
_cell.length_c   1.000
_cell.angle_alpha   90.00
_cell.angle_beta   90.00
_cell.angle_gamma   90.00
#
_symmetry.space_group_name_H-M   'P 1'
#
loop_
_entity.id
_entity.type
_entity.pdbx_description
1 polymer ?
#
loop_
_entity_poly.entity_id
_entity_poly.type
_entity_poly.pdbx_seq_one_letter_code
_entity_poly.pdbx_strand_id
1 'polypeptide(L)'
;ATPFQNFFKITLPLLIKPLTPLMIASFAFNFNNFVLIQLLTNGGPDRLGTTTPAGYTDLLVSYTYRIAFEGGGGQDFGLAAAIATLIFLLVGALAIVNLKATRMKFD
;
A
#
# COMPACT_ATOMS: atom_id res chain seq x y z
N ALA A 1 2.95 37.20 14.65
CA ALA A 1 3.13 36.04 13.75
C ALA A 1 1.88 35.88 12.90
N THR A 2 2.01 35.71 11.59
CA THR A 2 0.86 35.48 10.70
C THR A 2 0.31 34.06 10.90
N PRO A 3 -0.97 33.78 10.55
CA PRO A 3 -1.54 32.43 10.67
C PRO A 3 -0.72 31.35 9.96
N PHE A 4 -0.15 31.66 8.78
CA PHE A 4 0.76 30.76 8.07
C PHE A 4 2.09 30.54 8.81
N GLN A 5 2.67 31.57 9.42
CA GLN A 5 3.88 31.41 10.23
C GLN A 5 3.60 30.51 11.45
N ASN A 6 2.46 30.68 12.11
CA ASN A 6 2.07 29.83 13.24
C ASN A 6 1.86 28.37 12.81
N PHE A 7 1.21 28.12 11.68
CA PHE A 7 1.01 26.77 11.18
C PHE A 7 2.34 26.04 10.91
N PHE A 8 3.24 26.63 10.12
CA PHE A 8 4.49 25.96 9.74
C PHE A 8 5.56 25.92 10.83
N LYS A 9 5.57 26.89 11.76
CA LYS A 9 6.60 26.97 12.81
C LYS A 9 6.17 26.39 14.14
N ILE A 10 4.87 26.28 14.41
CA ILE A 10 4.34 25.81 15.70
C ILE A 10 3.49 24.55 15.49
N THR A 11 2.39 24.65 14.76
CA THR A 11 1.41 23.56 14.66
C THR A 11 1.97 22.33 13.96
N LEU A 12 2.54 22.50 12.77
CA LEU A 12 3.02 21.40 11.95
C LEU A 12 4.18 20.63 12.62
N PRO A 13 5.26 21.28 13.15
CA PRO A 13 6.35 20.55 13.81
C PRO A 13 5.90 19.77 15.05
N LEU A 14 4.96 20.33 15.83
CA LEU A 14 4.41 19.66 17.01
C LEU A 14 3.55 18.45 16.63
N LEU A 15 2.80 18.53 15.53
CA LEU A 15 1.95 17.44 15.07
C LEU A 15 2.70 16.34 14.31
N ILE A 16 3.80 16.64 13.61
CA ILE A 16 4.54 15.63 12.83
C ILE A 16 5.00 14.45 13.70
N LYS A 17 5.42 14.71 14.95
CA LYS A 17 5.94 13.67 15.85
C LYS A 17 4.89 12.56 16.13
N PRO A 18 3.67 12.87 16.62
CA PRO A 18 2.62 11.87 16.76
C PRO A 18 1.98 11.44 15.42
N LEU A 19 2.00 12.27 14.38
CA LEU A 19 1.34 11.95 13.10
C LEU A 19 2.15 10.96 12.25
N THR A 20 3.49 10.95 12.37
CA THR A 20 4.37 10.04 11.61
C THR A 20 3.95 8.57 11.66
N PRO A 21 3.74 7.94 12.84
CA PRO A 21 3.28 6.55 12.89
C PRO A 21 1.93 6.34 12.20
N LEU A 22 0.99 7.27 12.37
CA LEU A 22 -0.34 7.22 11.77
C LEU A 22 -0.27 7.32 10.24
N MET A 23 0.60 8.19 9.70
CA MET A 23 0.79 8.34 8.25
C MET A 23 1.33 7.06 7.63
N ILE A 24 2.31 6.41 8.27
CA ILE A 24 2.87 5.16 7.76
C ILE A 24 1.84 4.02 7.88
N ALA A 25 1.06 3.96 8.97
CA ALA A 25 -0.03 2.99 9.09
C ALA A 25 -1.09 3.19 7.99
N SER A 26 -1.44 4.44 7.69
CA SER A 26 -2.32 4.78 6.58
C SER A 26 -1.72 4.42 5.21
N PHE A 27 -0.40 4.60 5.04
CA PHE A 27 0.31 4.16 3.84
C PHE A 27 0.23 2.64 3.66
N ALA A 28 0.53 1.87 4.72
CA ALA A 28 0.44 0.41 4.68
C ALA A 28 -0.99 -0.04 4.33
N PHE A 29 -2.00 0.54 4.98
CA PHE A 29 -3.41 0.26 4.68
C PHE A 29 -3.76 0.54 3.21
N ASN A 30 -3.36 1.71 2.68
CA ASN A 30 -3.66 2.08 1.29
C ASN A 30 -2.86 1.25 0.27
N PHE A 31 -1.64 0.83 0.61
CA PHE A 31 -0.80 -0.02 -0.24
C PHE A 31 -1.47 -1.37 -0.55
N ASN A 32 -2.22 -1.92 0.40
CA ASN A 32 -2.97 -3.17 0.23
C ASN A 32 -4.50 -2.97 0.10
N ASN A 33 -4.96 -1.82 -0.40
CA ASN A 33 -6.40 -1.52 -0.49
C ASN A 33 -7.09 -2.22 -1.68
N PHE A 34 -7.17 -3.55 -1.59
CA PHE A 34 -7.78 -4.42 -2.57
C PHE A 34 -9.25 -4.06 -2.86
N VAL A 35 -10.03 -3.86 -1.80
CA VAL A 35 -11.49 -3.63 -1.90
C VAL A 35 -11.80 -2.40 -2.73
N LEU A 36 -11.08 -1.29 -2.51
CA LEU A 36 -11.31 -0.07 -3.27
C LEU A 36 -11.07 -0.27 -4.77
N ILE A 37 -9.93 -0.86 -5.14
CA ILE A 37 -9.56 -1.03 -6.55
C ILE A 37 -10.46 -2.03 -7.24
N GLN A 38 -10.74 -3.18 -6.60
CA GLN A 38 -11.59 -4.22 -7.16
C GLN A 38 -13.00 -3.67 -7.39
N LEU A 39 -13.62 -3.05 -6.39
CA LEU A 39 -15.00 -2.58 -6.53
C LEU A 39 -15.15 -1.36 -7.45
N LEU A 40 -14.20 -0.43 -7.42
CA LEU A 40 -14.35 0.83 -8.16
C LEU A 40 -13.93 0.70 -9.62
N THR A 41 -12.83 0.01 -9.87
CA THR A 41 -12.19 -0.02 -11.21
C THR A 41 -11.98 -1.42 -11.76
N ASN A 42 -12.16 -2.47 -10.93
CA ASN A 42 -11.70 -3.81 -11.23
C ASN A 42 -10.27 -3.80 -11.82
N GLY A 43 -9.37 -2.95 -11.30
CA GLY A 43 -8.00 -2.78 -11.79
C GLY A 43 -7.82 -2.08 -13.14
N GLY A 44 -8.90 -1.75 -13.84
CA GLY A 44 -8.86 -1.20 -15.20
C GLY A 44 -8.32 0.23 -15.30
N PRO A 45 -7.96 0.70 -16.51
CA PRO A 45 -8.05 0.01 -17.80
C PRO A 45 -7.05 -1.14 -17.93
N ASP A 46 -7.33 -2.12 -18.80
CA ASP A 46 -6.46 -3.30 -18.98
C ASP A 46 -5.14 -2.92 -19.67
N ARG A 47 -4.03 -3.57 -19.30
CA ARG A 47 -2.72 -3.37 -19.93
C ARG A 47 -2.58 -4.31 -21.12
N LEU A 48 -2.74 -3.76 -22.31
CA LEU A 48 -2.57 -4.51 -23.55
C LEU A 48 -1.12 -5.01 -23.70
N GLY A 49 -0.94 -6.28 -24.06
CA GLY A 49 0.36 -6.89 -24.32
C GLY A 49 1.03 -7.58 -23.11
N THR A 50 0.36 -7.65 -21.95
CA THR A 50 0.86 -8.45 -20.82
C THR A 50 0.51 -9.93 -20.98
N THR A 51 1.44 -10.81 -20.59
CA THR A 51 1.22 -12.27 -20.61
C THR A 51 0.24 -12.73 -19.54
N THR A 52 0.17 -12.00 -18.42
CA THR A 52 -0.82 -12.17 -17.36
C THR A 52 -1.81 -11.00 -17.38
N PRO A 53 -3.11 -11.22 -17.11
CA PRO A 53 -4.06 -10.12 -16.98
C PRO A 53 -3.58 -9.11 -15.94
N ALA A 54 -3.54 -7.83 -16.28
CA ALA A 54 -3.07 -6.76 -15.39
C ALA A 54 -3.65 -5.43 -15.85
N GLY A 55 -4.29 -4.66 -14.98
CA GLY A 55 -4.77 -3.34 -15.34
C GLY A 55 -3.92 -2.20 -14.79
N TYR A 56 -4.11 -0.98 -15.30
CA TYR A 56 -3.30 0.19 -14.98
C TYR A 56 -3.47 0.69 -13.55
N THR A 57 -4.65 0.48 -12.95
CA THR A 57 -4.93 0.86 -11.56
C THR A 57 -4.75 -0.30 -10.58
N ASP A 58 -4.36 -1.49 -11.06
CA ASP A 58 -4.11 -2.61 -10.18
C ASP A 58 -3.01 -2.30 -9.16
N LEU A 59 -3.33 -2.54 -7.88
CA LEU A 59 -2.35 -2.64 -6.82
C LEU A 59 -1.70 -4.04 -6.88
N LEU A 60 -0.53 -4.18 -6.27
CA LEU A 60 0.15 -5.48 -6.15
C LEU A 60 -0.79 -6.57 -5.62
N VAL A 61 -1.65 -6.23 -4.65
CA VAL A 61 -2.65 -7.15 -4.09
C VAL A 61 -3.75 -7.52 -5.07
N SER A 62 -4.30 -6.57 -5.86
CA SER A 62 -5.37 -6.86 -6.82
C SER A 62 -4.83 -7.59 -8.05
N TYR A 63 -3.62 -7.26 -8.49
CA TYR A 63 -2.91 -8.01 -9.52
C TYR A 63 -2.65 -9.47 -9.11
N THR A 64 -2.18 -9.69 -7.88
CA THR A 64 -1.96 -11.05 -7.35
C THR A 64 -3.26 -11.85 -7.31
N TYR A 65 -4.36 -11.22 -6.87
CA TYR A 65 -5.69 -11.83 -6.86
C TYR A 65 -6.14 -12.21 -8.28
N ARG A 66 -5.94 -11.32 -9.25
CA ARG A 66 -6.29 -11.56 -10.65
C ARG A 66 -5.53 -12.74 -11.25
N ILE A 67 -4.23 -12.88 -10.96
CA ILE A 67 -3.44 -14.05 -11.37
C ILE A 67 -3.97 -15.34 -10.72
N ALA A 68 -4.33 -15.26 -9.44
CA ALA A 68 -4.80 -16.42 -8.68
C ALA A 68 -6.17 -16.93 -9.16
N PHE A 69 -7.09 -16.02 -9.50
CA PHE A 69 -8.51 -16.34 -9.65
C PHE A 69 -9.14 -15.97 -11.00
N GLU A 70 -8.56 -15.04 -11.76
CA GLU A 70 -9.18 -14.44 -12.96
C GLU A 70 -8.40 -14.71 -14.27
N GLY A 71 -7.25 -15.39 -14.21
CA GLY A 71 -6.44 -15.73 -15.39
C GLY A 71 -7.19 -16.60 -16.40
N GLY A 72 -7.48 -16.07 -17.60
CA GLY A 72 -8.14 -16.81 -18.70
C GLY A 72 -7.38 -18.06 -19.22
N GLY A 73 -6.18 -18.35 -18.70
CA GLY A 73 -5.39 -19.55 -18.98
C GLY A 73 -5.30 -20.57 -17.82
N GLY A 74 -5.94 -20.31 -16.67
CA GLY A 74 -5.87 -21.17 -15.48
C GLY A 74 -5.62 -20.38 -14.18
N GLN A 75 -5.99 -20.97 -13.04
CA GLN A 75 -5.78 -20.40 -11.70
C GLN A 75 -4.38 -20.76 -11.19
N ASP A 76 -3.41 -19.85 -11.33
CA ASP A 76 -2.02 -20.07 -10.93
C ASP A 76 -1.80 -19.76 -9.44
N PHE A 77 -2.35 -20.61 -8.58
CA PHE A 77 -2.26 -20.46 -7.12
C PHE A 77 -0.81 -20.44 -6.60
N GLY A 78 0.10 -21.20 -7.24
CA GLY A 78 1.51 -21.23 -6.85
C GLY A 78 2.23 -19.91 -7.11
N LEU A 79 1.97 -19.30 -8.28
CA LEU A 79 2.51 -17.98 -8.63
C LEU A 79 1.91 -16.91 -7.71
N ALA A 80 0.60 -16.95 -7.47
CA ALA A 80 -0.07 -16.04 -6.57
C ALA A 80 0.46 -16.12 -5.14
N ALA A 81 0.69 -17.33 -4.60
CA ALA A 81 1.26 -17.51 -3.27
C ALA A 81 2.69 -16.98 -3.16
N ALA A 82 3.51 -17.13 -4.22
CA ALA A 82 4.85 -16.55 -4.26
C ALA A 82 4.82 -15.02 -4.22
N ILE A 83 3.95 -14.39 -5.03
CA ILE A 83 3.79 -12.93 -5.05
C ILE A 83 3.22 -12.43 -3.71
N ALA A 84 2.23 -13.13 -3.14
CA ALA A 84 1.69 -12.79 -1.81
C ALA A 84 2.77 -12.84 -0.72
N THR A 85 3.69 -13.82 -0.79
CA THR A 85 4.83 -13.91 0.13
C THR A 85 5.77 -12.71 -0.01
N LEU A 86 6.05 -12.27 -1.24
CA LEU A 86 6.87 -11.08 -1.49
C LEU A 86 6.20 -9.80 -0.95
N ILE A 87 4.89 -9.64 -1.17
CA ILE A 87 4.11 -8.52 -0.63
C ILE A 87 4.15 -8.54 0.90
N PHE A 88 4.00 -9.72 1.52
CA PHE A 88 4.09 -9.87 2.98
C PHE A 88 5.45 -9.42 3.52
N LEU A 89 6.56 -9.83 2.90
CA LEU A 89 7.90 -9.39 3.31
C LEU A 89 8.07 -7.87 3.18
N LEU A 90 7.57 -7.28 2.10
CA LEU A 90 7.65 -5.84 1.86
C LEU A 90 6.84 -5.05 2.90
N VAL A 91 5.58 -5.42 3.12
CA VAL A 91 4.71 -4.77 4.12
C VAL A 91 5.22 -5.01 5.54
N GLY A 92 5.70 -6.22 5.84
CA GLY A 92 6.30 -6.57 7.12
C GLY A 92 7.57 -5.77 7.42
N ALA A 93 8.44 -5.58 6.42
CA ALA A 93 9.62 -4.73 6.56
C ALA A 93 9.23 -3.27 6.86
N LEU A 94 8.24 -2.73 6.14
CA LEU A 94 7.71 -1.38 6.40
C LEU A 94 7.08 -1.26 7.80
N ALA A 95 6.38 -2.28 8.26
CA ALA A 95 5.81 -2.32 9.61
C ALA A 95 6.90 -2.34 10.69
N ILE A 96 7.98 -3.10 10.50
CA ILE A 96 9.13 -3.11 11.44
C ILE A 96 9.80 -1.74 11.47
N VAL A 97 10.01 -1.11 10.32
CA VAL A 97 10.55 0.26 10.24
C VAL A 97 9.64 1.24 10.96
N ASN A 98 8.32 1.13 10.77
CA ASN A 98 7.33 1.94 11.47
C ASN A 98 7.43 1.78 12.99
N LEU A 99 7.42 0.54 13.48
CA LEU A 99 7.47 0.24 14.91
C LEU A 99 8.77 0.75 15.54
N LYS A 100 9.91 0.60 14.84
CA LYS A 100 11.20 1.15 15.30
C LYS A 100 11.21 2.68 15.32
N ALA A 101 10.73 3.33 14.26
CA ALA A 101 10.65 4.79 14.18
C ALA A 101 9.71 5.39 15.23
N THR A 102 8.67 4.64 15.61
CA THR A 102 7.72 5.01 16.64
C THR A 102 8.34 4.87 18.02
N ARG A 103 8.96 3.72 18.35
CA ARG A 103 9.59 3.49 19.67
C ARG A 103 10.77 4.42 19.95
N MET A 104 11.63 4.71 18.96
CA MET A 104 12.81 5.58 19.15
C MET A 104 12.48 7.05 19.42
N LYS A 105 11.23 7.49 19.23
CA LYS A 105 10.82 8.89 19.43
C LYS A 105 10.06 9.13 20.74
N PHE A 106 9.76 8.07 21.50
CA PHE A 106 9.07 8.17 22.79
C PHE A 106 10.01 8.14 24.01
N ASP A 107 11.30 7.89 23.81
CA ASP A 107 12.39 8.24 24.74
C ASP A 107 12.94 9.64 24.43
#